data_AF-A0A7S1NUJ5-F1
#
_entry.id   AF-A0A7S1NUJ5-F1
#
_cell.length_a   1.000
_cell.length_b   1.000
_cell.length_c   1.000
_cell.angle_alpha   90.00
_cell.angle_beta   90.00
_cell.angle_gamma   90.00
#
_symmetry.space_group_name_H-M   'P 1'
#
loop_
_entity.id
_entity.type
_entity.pdbx_description
1 polymer ?
#
loop_
_entity_poly.entity_id
_entity_poly.type
_entity_poly.pdbx_seq_one_letter_code
_entity_poly.pdbx_strand_id
1 'polypeptide(L)'
;LQDFLMMMVPPEQKGFMPGRNMDGHLFKVMEIQSQNQQGQGVWVSIDFLKAYDKVGHGMLEGLLRYVKMEEHWIKMLVEFMKEELGFFVGNKVADTWWH
;
A
#
# COMPACT_ATOMS: atom_id res chain seq x y z
N LEU A 1 0.77 -13.00 3.06
CA LEU A 1 0.93 -11.60 2.58
C LEU A 1 -0.40 -10.84 2.61
N GLN A 2 -1.47 -11.39 2.02
CA GLN A 2 -2.79 -10.75 2.02
C GLN A 2 -3.32 -10.42 3.42
N ASP A 3 -3.11 -11.32 4.39
CA ASP A 3 -3.50 -11.06 5.79
C ASP A 3 -2.74 -9.86 6.40
N PHE A 4 -1.44 -9.73 6.10
CA PHE A 4 -0.66 -8.56 6.53
C PHE A 4 -1.16 -7.27 5.88
N LEU A 5 -1.51 -7.32 4.60
CA LEU A 5 -2.10 -6.16 3.92
C LEU A 5 -3.44 -5.78 4.55
N MET A 6 -4.28 -6.73 4.93
CA MET A 6 -5.55 -6.45 5.60
C MET A 6 -5.37 -5.88 7.01
N MET A 7 -4.25 -6.17 7.69
CA MET A 7 -3.90 -5.55 8.98
C MET A 7 -3.34 -4.13 8.85
N MET A 8 -2.59 -3.85 7.78
CA MET A 8 -1.93 -2.54 7.57
C MET A 8 -2.81 -1.54 6.80
N VAL A 9 -3.64 -2.04 5.88
CA VAL A 9 -4.38 -1.23 4.92
C VAL A 9 -5.82 -1.07 5.40
N PRO A 10 -6.26 0.15 5.76
CA PRO A 10 -7.62 0.40 6.23
C PRO A 10 -8.67 -0.12 5.23
N PRO A 11 -9.83 -0.62 5.68
CA PRO A 11 -10.88 -1.15 4.80
C PRO A 11 -11.41 -0.11 3.80
N GLU A 12 -11.26 1.17 4.10
CA GLU A 12 -11.64 2.31 3.27
C GLU A 12 -10.69 2.51 2.07
N GLN A 13 -9.42 2.09 2.17
CA GLN A 13 -8.48 2.19 1.04
C GLN A 13 -8.90 1.22 -0.06
N LYS A 14 -9.20 1.75 -1.26
CA LYS A 14 -9.66 0.95 -2.39
C LYS A 14 -8.59 0.68 -3.44
N GLY A 15 -7.67 1.62 -3.64
CA GLY A 15 -6.59 1.49 -4.61
C GLY A 15 -5.69 0.28 -4.34
N PHE A 16 -5.39 -0.48 -5.40
CA PHE A 16 -4.46 -1.63 -5.39
C PHE A 16 -4.83 -2.77 -4.43
N MET A 17 -6.09 -2.85 -3.97
CA MET A 17 -6.57 -3.90 -3.08
C MET A 17 -7.56 -4.84 -3.80
N PRO A 18 -7.33 -6.17 -3.78
CA PRO A 18 -8.24 -7.12 -4.40
C PRO A 18 -9.67 -7.01 -3.84
N GLY A 19 -10.66 -7.02 -4.73
CA GLY A 19 -12.08 -6.96 -4.35
C GLY A 19 -12.55 -5.58 -3.86
N ARG A 20 -11.70 -4.55 -3.91
CA ARG A 20 -12.07 -3.16 -3.58
C ARG A 20 -12.09 -2.31 -4.84
N ASN A 21 -13.18 -1.57 -5.06
CA ASN A 21 -13.37 -0.75 -6.26
C ASN A 21 -13.76 0.69 -5.92
N MET A 22 -13.70 1.57 -6.93
CA MET A 22 -14.04 2.98 -6.79
C MET A 22 -15.53 3.22 -6.59
N ASP A 23 -16.40 2.37 -7.14
CA ASP A 23 -17.85 2.50 -6.98
C ASP A 23 -18.25 2.44 -5.51
N GLY A 24 -17.69 1.47 -4.76
CA GLY A 24 -17.89 1.38 -3.31
C GLY A 24 -17.35 2.59 -2.53
N HIS A 25 -16.32 3.27 -3.04
CA HIS A 25 -15.84 4.52 -2.45
C HIS A 25 -16.82 5.65 -2.67
N LEU A 26 -17.30 5.83 -3.91
CA LEU A 26 -18.25 6.87 -4.27
C LEU A 26 -19.54 6.75 -3.45
N PHE A 27 -20.10 5.54 -3.32
CA PHE A 27 -21.28 5.32 -2.48
C PHE A 27 -21.05 5.71 -1.02
N LYS A 28 -19.87 5.40 -0.46
CA LYS A 28 -19.56 5.77 0.92
C LYS A 28 -19.41 7.29 1.10
N VAL A 29 -18.79 7.97 0.14
CA VAL A 29 -18.67 9.43 0.13
C VAL A 29 -20.06 10.09 0.04
N MET A 30 -20.94 9.58 -0.82
CA MET A 30 -22.33 10.04 -0.93
C MET A 30 -23.13 9.82 0.35
N GLU A 31 -22.93 8.68 1.03
CA GLU A 31 -23.54 8.39 2.33
C GLU A 31 -23.07 9.39 3.41
N ILE A 32 -21.76 9.65 3.50
CA ILE A 32 -21.20 10.62 4.45
C ILE A 32 -21.76 12.02 4.17
N GLN A 33 -21.87 12.40 2.89
CA GLN A 33 -22.43 13.68 2.48
C GLN A 33 -23.92 13.80 2.85
N SER A 34 -24.70 12.72 2.69
CA SER A 34 -26.13 12.73 3.03
C SER A 34 -26.38 12.76 4.54
N GLN A 35 -25.49 12.20 5.35
CA GLN A 35 -25.56 12.29 6.82
C GLN A 35 -25.24 13.70 7.34
N ASN A 36 -24.44 14.47 6.60
CA ASN A 36 -24.08 15.85 6.92
C ASN A 36 -25.07 16.89 6.33
N GLN A 37 -26.34 16.51 6.13
CA GLN A 37 -27.41 17.31 5.51
C GLN A 37 -27.67 18.69 6.15
N GLN A 38 -27.12 18.97 7.34
CA GLN A 38 -27.16 20.31 7.96
C GLN A 38 -26.03 21.25 7.50
N GLY A 39 -25.21 20.85 6.51
CA GLY A 39 -24.25 21.74 5.85
C GLY A 39 -22.98 22.04 6.66
N GLN A 40 -22.75 21.35 7.77
CA GLN A 40 -21.58 21.53 8.62
C GLN A 40 -20.54 20.43 8.34
N GLY A 41 -19.89 20.51 7.19
CA GLY A 41 -18.82 19.58 6.82
C GLY A 41 -17.87 20.22 5.82
N VAL A 42 -16.58 19.93 5.96
CA VAL A 42 -15.53 20.38 5.03
C VAL A 42 -14.85 19.15 4.47
N TRP A 43 -14.71 19.11 3.13
CA TRP A 43 -13.88 18.11 2.47
C TRP A 43 -12.44 18.60 2.45
N VAL A 44 -11.53 17.75 2.94
CA VAL A 44 -10.09 17.99 2.84
C VAL A 44 -9.55 17.01 1.80
N SER A 45 -9.11 17.55 0.66
CA SER A 45 -8.41 16.79 -0.37
C SER A 45 -6.91 16.93 -0.16
N ILE A 46 -6.22 15.80 0.01
CA ILE A 46 -4.77 15.74 0.18
C ILE A 46 -4.21 14.87 -0.94
N ASP A 47 -3.26 15.40 -1.69
CA ASP A 47 -2.53 14.66 -2.71
C ASP A 47 -1.03 14.66 -2.38
N PHE A 48 -0.40 13.48 -2.49
CA PHE A 48 1.00 13.29 -2.16
C PHE A 48 1.84 13.19 -3.43
N LEU A 49 2.95 13.92 -3.46
CA LEU A 49 3.90 13.84 -4.57
C LEU A 49 4.56 12.47 -4.63
N LYS A 50 4.32 11.74 -5.74
CA LYS A 50 5.03 10.52 -6.17
C LYS A 50 5.48 9.64 -4.99
N ALA A 51 4.53 8.98 -4.35
CA ALA A 51 4.76 8.20 -3.12
C ALA A 51 5.95 7.24 -3.21
N TYR A 52 6.15 6.57 -4.34
CA TYR A 52 7.28 5.64 -4.55
C TYR A 52 8.66 6.32 -4.47
N ASP A 53 8.78 7.60 -4.83
CA ASP A 53 10.05 8.32 -4.82
C ASP A 53 10.37 8.95 -3.45
N LYS A 54 9.35 9.07 -2.58
CA LYS A 54 9.40 9.91 -1.36
C LYS A 54 9.23 9.15 -0.05
N VAL A 55 8.68 7.94 -0.08
CA VAL A 55 8.50 7.14 1.13
C VAL A 55 9.86 6.63 1.61
N GLY A 56 10.24 7.02 2.83
CA GLY A 56 11.47 6.53 3.45
C GLY A 56 11.39 5.03 3.74
N HIS A 57 12.36 4.25 3.26
CA HIS A 57 12.35 2.79 3.42
C HIS A 57 12.31 2.34 4.89
N GLY A 58 12.87 3.12 5.81
CA GLY A 58 12.79 2.84 7.25
C GLY A 58 11.37 2.88 7.82
N MET A 59 10.47 3.69 7.24
CA MET A 59 9.05 3.70 7.62
C MET A 59 8.37 2.39 7.23
N LEU A 60 8.63 1.90 6.02
CA LEU A 60 8.08 0.64 5.51
C LEU A 60 8.60 -0.54 6.33
N GLU A 61 9.90 -0.56 6.64
CA GLU A 61 10.49 -1.57 7.53
C GLU A 61 9.81 -1.58 8.91
N GLY A 62 9.60 -0.40 9.52
CA GLY A 62 8.91 -0.28 10.80
C GLY A 62 7.48 -0.82 10.78
N LEU A 63 6.72 -0.55 9.70
CA LEU A 63 5.36 -1.07 9.53
C LEU A 63 5.34 -2.59 9.38
N LEU A 64 6.26 -3.16 8.59
CA LEU A 64 6.35 -4.62 8.40
C LEU A 64 6.70 -5.34 9.71
N ARG A 65 7.61 -4.76 10.51
CA ARG A 65 7.94 -5.28 11.85
C ARG A 65 6.75 -5.16 12.81
N TYR A 66 6.01 -4.04 12.77
CA TYR A 66 4.82 -3.84 13.61
C TYR A 66 3.76 -4.92 13.39
N VAL A 67 3.53 -5.31 12.13
CA VAL A 67 2.60 -6.42 11.81
C VAL A 67 3.20 -7.81 12.00
N LYS A 68 4.39 -7.91 12.61
CA LYS A 68 5.08 -9.17 12.91
C LYS A 68 5.36 -10.02 11.66
N MET A 69 5.67 -9.38 10.53
CA MET A 69 6.21 -10.10 9.39
C MET A 69 7.57 -10.71 9.76
N GLU A 70 7.86 -11.92 9.26
CA GLU A 70 9.11 -12.59 9.60
C GLU A 70 10.32 -11.84 8.98
N GLU A 71 11.42 -11.75 9.74
CA GLU A 71 12.55 -10.88 9.38
C GLU A 71 13.21 -11.21 8.03
N HIS A 72 13.14 -12.46 7.57
CA HIS A 72 13.68 -12.81 6.26
C HIS A 72 12.85 -12.20 5.11
N TRP A 73 11.52 -12.12 5.25
CA TRP A 73 10.65 -11.44 4.29
C TRP A 73 10.88 -9.93 4.30
N ILE A 74 11.06 -9.34 5.49
CA ILE A 74 11.34 -7.91 5.64
C ILE A 74 12.65 -7.55 4.93
N LYS A 75 13.72 -8.30 5.17
CA LYS A 75 15.02 -8.09 4.51
C LYS A 75 14.90 -8.15 2.99
N MET A 76 14.25 -9.18 2.46
CA MET A 76 14.06 -9.34 1.03
C MET A 76 13.27 -8.16 0.40
N LEU A 77 12.22 -7.66 1.08
CA LEU A 77 11.46 -6.51 0.60
C LEU A 77 12.27 -5.21 0.67
N VAL A 78 13.04 -5.00 1.73
CA VAL A 78 13.91 -3.83 1.86
C VAL A 78 15.03 -3.84 0.82
N GLU A 79 15.61 -5.00 0.53
CA GLU A 79 16.58 -5.17 -0.57
C GLU A 79 15.94 -4.85 -1.92
N PHE A 80 14.76 -5.40 -2.19
CA PHE A 80 14.00 -5.11 -3.41
C PHE A 80 13.71 -3.61 -3.61
N MET A 81 13.43 -2.87 -2.53
CA MET A 81 13.21 -1.42 -2.60
C MET A 81 14.49 -0.59 -2.76
N LYS A 82 15.65 -1.14 -2.36
CA LYS A 82 16.95 -0.47 -2.47
C LYS A 82 17.59 -0.67 -3.84
N GLU A 83 17.30 -1.77 -4.50
CA GLU A 83 17.74 -2.02 -5.87
C GLU A 83 16.83 -1.29 -6.87
N GLU A 84 17.38 -0.82 -7.99
CA GLU A 84 16.54 -0.38 -9.10
C GLU A 84 15.65 -1.55 -9.51
N LEU A 85 14.31 -1.36 -9.46
CA LEU A 85 13.28 -2.36 -9.78
C LEU A 85 13.56 -3.18 -11.06
N GLY A 86 14.32 -2.63 -12.01
CA GLY A 86 14.74 -3.32 -13.23
C GLY A 86 15.83 -4.39 -13.05
N PHE A 87 16.67 -4.30 -12.03
CA PHE A 87 17.83 -5.18 -11.84
C PHE A 87 17.46 -6.51 -11.15
N PHE A 88 16.51 -6.47 -10.21
CA PHE A 88 16.11 -7.66 -9.43
C PHE A 88 15.33 -8.69 -10.26
N VAL A 89 14.48 -8.24 -11.20
CA VAL A 89 13.72 -9.14 -12.09
C VAL A 89 14.65 -9.81 -13.11
N GLY A 90 15.65 -9.09 -13.63
CA GLY A 90 16.62 -9.64 -14.58
C GLY A 90 17.48 -10.75 -13.98
N ASN A 91 18.03 -10.54 -12.78
CA ASN A 91 18.95 -11.51 -12.17
C ASN A 91 18.23 -12.69 -11.52
N LYS A 92 17.10 -12.49 -10.81
CA LYS A 92 16.40 -13.63 -10.20
C LYS A 92 15.73 -14.55 -11.22
N VAL A 93 15.23 -14.01 -12.33
CA VAL A 93 14.71 -14.83 -13.44
C VAL A 93 15.87 -15.48 -14.19
N ALA A 94 17.03 -14.84 -14.37
CA ALA A 94 18.19 -15.54 -14.92
C ALA A 94 18.59 -16.74 -14.02
N ASP A 95 18.68 -16.55 -12.71
CA ASP A 95 19.12 -17.59 -11.77
C ASP A 95 18.12 -18.75 -11.59
N THR A 96 16.82 -18.54 -11.87
CA THR A 96 15.82 -19.63 -11.79
C THR A 96 15.74 -20.50 -13.05
N TRP A 97 16.39 -20.11 -14.16
CA TRP A 97 16.36 -20.88 -15.42
C TRP A 97 17.66 -21.66 -15.69
N TRP A 98 18.63 -21.60 -14.76
CA TRP A 98 19.89 -22.36 -14.81
C TRP A 98 19.98 -23.48 -13.76
N HIS A 99 18.84 -23.86 -13.15
CA HIS A 99 18.66 -25.07 -12.35
C HIS A 99 17.42 -25.84 -12.83
#